data_AF-A0A949Y8B9-F1
#
_entry.id   AF-A0A949Y8B9-F1
#
_cell.length_a   1.000
_cell.length_b   1.000
_cell.length_c   1.000
_cell.angle_alpha   90.00
_cell.angle_beta   90.00
_cell.angle_gamma   90.00
#
_symmetry.space_group_name_H-M   'P 1'
#
loop_
_entity.id
_entity.type
_entity.pdbx_description
1 polymer ?
#
loop_
_entity_poly.entity_id
_entity_poly.type
_entity_poly.pdbx_seq_one_letter_code
_entity_poly.pdbx_strand_id
1 'polypeptide(L)'
;MKTISACNMACRYCDADIYSHKRISFEVVAHLVKKALKTSTDVSFVWHGGEPLLLGKEFYRKAVWLQQRFKLPEQRVTNSLQTNGTLLDEGWLDFFDQVGFSIGLSLDGPAQLHDTHRVLAKGPGSFEKVMRAARLMKERNREFGVLAVV
;
A
#
# COMPACT_ATOMS: atom_id res chain seq x y z
N MET A 1 -5.73 5.06 -6.08
CA MET A 1 -7.00 4.53 -5.53
C MET A 1 -6.93 4.54 -4.01
N LYS A 2 -7.69 5.44 -3.38
CA LYS A 2 -7.89 5.44 -1.92
C LYS A 2 -8.84 4.28 -1.57
N THR A 3 -8.29 3.17 -1.07
CA THR A 3 -9.08 1.95 -0.83
C THR A 3 -9.63 1.82 0.58
N ILE A 4 -9.03 2.53 1.54
CA ILE A 4 -9.42 2.48 2.94
C ILE A 4 -9.13 3.82 3.61
N SER A 5 -9.96 4.24 4.55
CA SER A 5 -9.70 5.40 5.41
C SER A 5 -9.04 5.03 6.73
N ALA A 6 -9.32 3.82 7.23
CA ALA A 6 -8.73 3.28 8.46
C ALA A 6 -7.21 3.17 8.36
N CYS A 7 -6.52 3.43 9.47
CA CYS A 7 -5.08 3.29 9.60
C CYS A 7 -4.73 2.76 10.99
N ASN A 8 -3.66 1.99 11.10
CA ASN A 8 -3.12 1.52 12.38
C ASN A 8 -2.12 2.51 13.02
N MET A 9 -1.94 3.68 12.40
CA MET A 9 -1.11 4.80 12.86
C MET A 9 -1.95 6.06 12.99
N ALA A 10 -1.53 6.96 13.88
CA ALA A 10 -2.18 8.26 14.13
C ALA A 10 -1.18 9.39 13.85
N CYS A 11 -0.68 9.47 12.61
CA CYS A 11 0.31 10.48 12.23
C CYS A 11 -0.23 11.89 12.48
N ARG A 12 0.56 12.75 13.12
CA ARG A 12 0.11 14.08 13.58
C ARG A 12 -0.33 15.04 12.47
N TYR A 13 0.22 14.88 11.28
CA TYR A 13 -0.09 15.70 10.09
C TYR A 13 -1.12 15.04 9.16
N CYS A 14 -1.67 13.89 9.51
CA CYS A 14 -2.48 13.09 8.60
C CYS A 14 -3.97 13.20 8.94
N ASP A 15 -4.78 13.52 7.95
CA ASP A 15 -6.25 13.53 8.05
C ASP A 15 -6.87 12.12 7.96
N ALA A 16 -6.11 11.06 8.27
CA ALA A 16 -6.63 9.71 8.28
C ALA A 16 -7.55 9.50 9.48
N ASP A 17 -8.79 9.10 9.19
CA ASP A 17 -9.75 8.67 10.20
C ASP A 17 -9.38 7.25 10.68
N ILE A 18 -8.57 7.17 11.74
CA ILE A 18 -8.00 5.90 12.24
C ILE A 18 -9.08 4.93 12.74
N TYR A 19 -10.25 5.43 13.13
CA TYR A 19 -11.39 4.64 13.59
C TYR A 19 -12.42 4.38 12.49
N SER A 20 -12.16 4.84 11.27
CA SER A 20 -13.08 4.64 10.16
C SER A 20 -13.24 3.16 9.82
N HIS A 21 -14.47 2.75 9.53
CA HIS A 21 -14.75 1.49 8.86
C HIS A 21 -14.92 1.67 7.34
N LYS A 22 -14.71 2.89 6.84
CA LYS A 22 -14.84 3.21 5.42
C LYS A 22 -13.73 2.54 4.62
N ARG A 23 -14.15 1.61 3.76
CA ARG A 23 -13.33 0.97 2.72
C ARG A 23 -14.10 0.99 1.41
N ILE A 24 -13.38 1.04 0.31
CA ILE A 24 -13.97 0.89 -1.01
C ILE A 24 -14.60 -0.50 -1.13
N SER A 25 -15.82 -0.58 -1.65
CA SER A 25 -16.43 -1.88 -1.92
C SER A 25 -15.72 -2.55 -3.09
N PHE A 26 -15.73 -3.87 -3.14
CA PHE A 26 -15.04 -4.58 -4.21
C PHE A 26 -15.76 -4.39 -5.56
N GLU A 27 -17.07 -4.15 -5.55
CA GLU A 27 -17.85 -3.80 -6.74
C GLU A 27 -17.36 -2.49 -7.37
N VAL A 28 -17.06 -1.49 -6.54
CA VAL A 28 -16.50 -0.21 -7.01
C VAL A 28 -15.09 -0.43 -7.58
N VAL A 29 -14.24 -1.21 -6.90
CA VAL A 29 -12.92 -1.59 -7.45
C VAL A 29 -13.09 -2.24 -8.82
N ALA A 30 -14.04 -3.16 -8.95
CA ALA A 30 -14.25 -3.87 -10.19
C ALA A 30 -14.73 -2.96 -11.33
N HIS A 31 -15.61 -2.01 -11.01
CA HIS A 31 -16.03 -0.99 -11.96
C HIS A 31 -14.85 -0.12 -12.42
N LEU A 32 -14.02 0.35 -11.47
CA LEU A 32 -12.86 1.20 -11.77
C LEU A 32 -11.80 0.47 -12.60
N VAL A 33 -11.51 -0.79 -12.29
CA VAL A 33 -10.57 -1.62 -13.07
C VAL A 33 -11.07 -1.77 -14.50
N LYS A 34 -12.33 -2.17 -14.69
CA LYS A 34 -12.92 -2.32 -16.03
C LYS A 34 -12.92 -1.00 -16.80
N LYS A 35 -13.23 0.11 -16.13
CA LYS A 35 -13.23 1.43 -16.76
C LYS A 35 -11.82 1.83 -17.21
N ALA A 36 -10.82 1.70 -16.34
CA ALA A 36 -9.44 2.06 -16.65
C ALA A 36 -8.88 1.24 -17.82
N LEU A 37 -9.13 -0.08 -17.83
CA LEU A 37 -8.70 -0.97 -18.91
C LEU A 37 -9.46 -0.75 -20.23
N LYS A 38 -10.62 -0.08 -20.23
CA LYS A 38 -11.28 0.31 -21.48
C LYS A 38 -10.72 1.60 -22.07
N THR A 39 -10.02 2.41 -21.26
CA THR A 39 -9.63 3.78 -21.64
C THR A 39 -8.16 3.96 -21.96
N SER A 40 -7.28 3.03 -21.54
CA SER A 40 -5.84 3.16 -21.75
C SER A 40 -5.19 1.80 -21.99
N THR A 41 -4.14 1.78 -22.81
CA THR A 41 -3.30 0.60 -23.00
C THR A 41 -2.25 0.45 -21.90
N ASP A 42 -1.79 1.53 -21.28
CA ASP A 42 -0.92 1.50 -20.10
C ASP A 42 -1.70 1.99 -18.87
N VAL A 43 -1.87 1.13 -17.87
CA VAL A 43 -2.63 1.42 -16.66
C VAL A 43 -1.79 1.08 -15.42
N SER A 44 -1.56 2.11 -14.59
CA SER A 44 -0.96 1.94 -13.28
C SER A 44 -2.01 2.08 -12.18
N PHE A 45 -2.18 1.03 -11.39
CA PHE A 45 -3.02 1.05 -10.20
C PHE A 45 -2.16 1.33 -8.97
N VAL A 46 -2.28 2.56 -8.46
CA VAL A 46 -1.65 2.97 -7.20
C VAL A 46 -2.62 2.72 -6.05
N TRP A 47 -2.28 1.83 -5.13
CA TRP A 47 -3.08 1.46 -3.97
C TRP A 47 -2.61 2.25 -2.74
N HIS A 48 -3.48 3.08 -2.17
CA HIS A 48 -3.17 3.93 -1.03
C HIS A 48 -4.41 4.17 -0.16
N GLY A 49 -4.27 4.94 0.92
CA GLY A 49 -5.39 5.32 1.78
C GLY A 49 -4.90 5.68 3.17
N GLY A 50 -5.59 5.20 4.20
CA GLY A 50 -5.01 5.05 5.53
C GLY A 50 -3.86 4.02 5.48
N GLU A 51 -4.08 2.80 5.97
CA GLU A 51 -3.12 1.71 5.77
C GLU A 51 -3.71 0.62 4.87
N PRO A 52 -3.29 0.53 3.60
CA PRO A 52 -3.89 -0.40 2.65
C PRO A 52 -3.67 -1.89 3.01
N LEU A 53 -2.58 -2.26 3.70
CA LEU A 53 -2.36 -3.64 4.14
C LEU A 53 -3.47 -4.19 5.07
N LEU A 54 -4.25 -3.32 5.72
CA LEU A 54 -5.42 -3.71 6.53
C LEU A 54 -6.53 -4.40 5.72
N LEU A 55 -6.54 -4.26 4.39
CA LEU A 55 -7.51 -4.94 3.52
C LEU A 55 -7.22 -6.45 3.36
N GLY A 56 -6.00 -6.88 3.70
CA GLY A 56 -5.58 -8.28 3.63
C GLY A 56 -5.26 -8.76 2.21
N LYS A 57 -4.47 -9.84 2.12
CA LYS A 57 -3.95 -10.40 0.86
C LYS A 57 -5.07 -10.85 -0.09
N GLU A 58 -6.17 -11.37 0.44
CA GLU A 58 -7.32 -11.81 -0.38
C GLU A 58 -7.94 -10.68 -1.21
N PHE A 59 -7.99 -9.46 -0.67
CA PHE A 59 -8.50 -8.30 -1.41
C PHE A 59 -7.65 -8.05 -2.66
N TYR A 60 -6.33 -8.04 -2.50
CA TYR A 60 -5.38 -7.81 -3.60
C TYR A 60 -5.35 -8.97 -4.58
N ARG A 61 -5.45 -10.23 -4.10
CA ARG A 61 -5.53 -11.40 -4.99
C ARG A 61 -6.74 -11.31 -5.91
N LYS A 62 -7.91 -10.93 -5.37
CA LYS A 62 -9.12 -10.71 -6.19
C LYS A 62 -8.93 -9.55 -7.17
N ALA A 63 -8.31 -8.45 -6.76
CA ALA A 63 -8.06 -7.30 -7.63
C ALA A 63 -7.13 -7.64 -8.80
N VAL A 64 -6.02 -8.35 -8.54
CA VAL A 64 -5.07 -8.81 -9.56
C VAL A 64 -5.74 -9.81 -10.51
N TRP A 65 -6.48 -10.78 -9.97
CA TRP A 65 -7.24 -11.71 -10.81
C TRP A 65 -8.19 -10.98 -11.76
N LEU A 66 -8.90 -9.96 -11.25
CA LEU A 66 -9.80 -9.16 -12.06
C LEU A 66 -9.04 -8.38 -13.15
N GLN A 67 -7.92 -7.74 -12.82
CA GLN A 67 -7.09 -7.04 -13.79
C GLN A 67 -6.66 -8.00 -14.91
N GLN A 68 -6.12 -9.18 -14.57
CA GLN A 68 -5.70 -10.18 -15.56
C GLN A 68 -6.87 -10.68 -16.41
N ARG A 69 -8.07 -10.85 -15.83
CA ARG A 69 -9.25 -11.32 -16.55
C ARG A 69 -9.77 -10.35 -17.61
N PHE A 70 -9.63 -9.05 -17.37
CA PHE A 70 -10.17 -7.98 -18.23
C PHE A 70 -9.11 -7.27 -19.08
N LYS A 71 -7.83 -7.49 -18.80
CA LYS A 71 -6.71 -6.97 -19.57
C LYS A 71 -6.70 -7.60 -20.98
N LEU A 72 -6.55 -6.76 -22.00
CA LEU A 72 -6.31 -7.17 -23.39
C LEU A 72 -4.81 -7.48 -23.61
N PRO A 73 -4.45 -8.33 -24.58
CA PRO A 73 -3.07 -8.78 -24.79
C PRO A 73 -2.02 -7.66 -24.84
N GLU A 74 -2.31 -6.59 -25.58
CA GLU A 74 -1.39 -5.45 -25.79
C GLU A 74 -1.33 -4.46 -24.63
N GLN A 75 -2.13 -4.65 -23.57
CA GLN A 75 -2.13 -3.72 -22.46
C GLN A 75 -0.94 -3.96 -21.52
N ARG A 76 -0.49 -2.92 -20.86
CA ARG A 76 0.42 -2.98 -19.71
C ARG A 76 -0.37 -2.59 -18.47
N VAL A 77 -0.31 -3.45 -17.45
CA VAL A 77 -0.94 -3.20 -16.16
C VAL A 77 0.12 -3.33 -15.09
N THR A 78 0.28 -2.30 -14.27
CA THR A 78 1.19 -2.28 -13.13
C THR A 78 0.44 -1.97 -11.84
N ASN A 79 0.98 -2.44 -10.73
CA ASN A 79 0.42 -2.19 -9.40
C ASN A 79 1.52 -1.68 -8.48
N SER A 80 1.22 -0.61 -7.74
CA SER A 80 2.12 -0.07 -6.72
C SER A 80 1.34 0.18 -5.43
N LEU A 81 1.93 -0.12 -4.28
CA LEU A 81 1.32 0.09 -2.97
C LEU A 81 2.09 1.16 -2.18
N GLN A 82 1.41 2.17 -1.67
CA GLN A 82 1.98 3.08 -0.66
C GLN A 82 1.57 2.60 0.73
N THR A 83 2.53 2.20 1.57
CA THR A 83 2.27 1.66 2.92
C THR A 83 3.12 2.38 3.97
N ASN A 84 2.61 2.42 5.20
CA ASN A 84 3.41 2.80 6.35
C ASN A 84 4.43 1.71 6.77
N GLY A 85 4.33 0.50 6.21
CA GLY A 85 5.30 -0.58 6.41
C GLY A 85 5.19 -1.31 7.76
N THR A 86 4.40 -0.82 8.71
CA THR A 86 4.35 -1.40 10.06
C THR A 86 3.76 -2.81 10.09
N LEU A 87 2.91 -3.14 9.12
CA LEU A 87 2.30 -4.45 8.90
C LEU A 87 3.05 -5.32 7.87
N LEU A 88 4.12 -4.81 7.27
CA LEU A 88 4.88 -5.56 6.30
C LEU A 88 5.70 -6.66 7.01
N ASP A 89 5.57 -7.87 6.48
CA ASP A 89 6.26 -9.09 6.92
C ASP A 89 6.67 -9.92 5.69
N GLU A 90 7.38 -11.02 5.91
CA GLU A 90 7.81 -11.92 4.83
C GLU A 90 6.63 -12.43 3.99
N GLY A 91 5.52 -12.79 4.61
CA GLY A 91 4.37 -13.30 3.88
C GLY A 91 3.70 -12.25 2.99
N TRP A 92 3.79 -10.96 3.33
CA TRP A 92 3.38 -9.88 2.44
C TRP A 92 4.35 -9.69 1.29
N LEU A 93 5.65 -9.76 1.56
CA LEU A 93 6.68 -9.68 0.53
C LEU A 93 6.55 -10.84 -0.47
N ASP A 94 6.37 -12.08 0.02
CA ASP A 94 6.12 -13.26 -0.83
C ASP A 94 4.92 -13.04 -1.75
N PHE A 95 3.84 -12.49 -1.21
CA PHE A 95 2.66 -12.16 -2.00
C PHE A 95 2.98 -11.10 -3.06
N PHE A 96 3.66 -10.01 -2.71
CA PHE A 96 3.99 -8.94 -3.65
C PHE A 96 5.00 -9.36 -4.72
N ASP A 97 5.92 -10.25 -4.39
CA ASP A 97 6.85 -10.88 -5.34
C ASP A 97 6.06 -11.73 -6.36
N GLN A 98 5.08 -12.50 -5.91
CA GLN A 98 4.22 -13.32 -6.78
C GLN A 98 3.34 -12.50 -7.72
N VAL A 99 2.78 -11.38 -7.26
CA VAL A 99 1.83 -10.58 -8.05
C VAL A 99 2.45 -9.35 -8.72
N GLY A 100 3.76 -9.13 -8.55
CA GLY A 100 4.51 -8.06 -9.21
C GLY A 100 4.14 -6.64 -8.77
N PHE A 101 3.86 -6.44 -7.48
CA PHE A 101 3.62 -5.09 -6.94
C PHE A 101 4.93 -4.35 -6.74
N SER A 102 4.98 -3.03 -6.93
CA SER A 102 6.02 -2.18 -6.35
C SER A 102 5.57 -1.59 -5.02
N ILE A 103 6.52 -1.22 -4.15
CA ILE A 103 6.24 -0.73 -2.80
C ILE A 103 6.82 0.68 -2.64
N GLY A 104 6.00 1.60 -2.14
CA GLY A 104 6.41 2.87 -1.54
C GLY A 104 6.29 2.77 -0.02
N LEU A 105 7.40 3.03 0.67
CA LEU A 105 7.50 3.01 2.12
C LEU A 105 7.49 4.43 2.66
N SER A 106 6.59 4.71 3.59
CA SER A 106 6.53 6.03 4.23
C SER A 106 7.58 6.15 5.34
N LEU A 107 8.58 7.03 5.15
CA LEU A 107 9.71 7.22 6.09
C LEU A 107 10.21 8.66 6.01
N ASP A 108 9.98 9.44 7.08
CA ASP A 108 10.33 10.88 7.14
C ASP A 108 11.79 11.19 7.52
N GLY A 109 12.68 10.19 7.50
CA GLY A 109 14.08 10.34 7.90
C GLY A 109 14.43 9.65 9.22
N PRO A 110 15.46 10.13 9.96
CA PRO A 110 15.93 9.52 11.20
C PRO A 110 14.85 9.38 12.28
N ALA A 111 15.07 8.46 13.21
CA ALA A 111 14.11 8.08 14.25
C ALA A 111 13.47 9.28 14.96
N GLN A 112 14.27 10.28 15.36
CA GLN A 112 13.77 11.46 16.07
C GLN A 112 12.75 12.25 15.24
N LEU A 113 13.02 12.46 13.95
CA LEU A 113 12.11 13.19 13.06
C LEU A 113 10.88 12.36 12.73
N HIS A 114 11.08 11.08 12.40
CA HIS A 114 10.00 10.17 12.05
C HIS A 114 9.01 10.01 13.21
N ASP A 115 9.50 9.65 14.40
CA ASP A 115 8.65 9.33 15.55
C ASP A 115 8.00 10.56 16.18
N THR A 116 8.49 11.78 15.87
CA THR A 116 7.81 13.02 16.28
C THR A 116 6.42 13.12 15.66
N HIS A 117 6.26 12.66 14.42
CA HIS A 117 4.99 12.80 13.69
C HIS A 117 4.29 11.48 13.41
N ARG A 118 5.03 10.43 13.10
CA ARG A 118 4.50 9.11 12.71
C ARG A 118 4.46 8.19 13.94
N VAL A 119 3.30 8.19 14.60
CA VAL A 119 3.06 7.39 15.81
C VAL A 119 2.05 6.28 15.56
N LEU A 120 2.20 5.16 16.26
CA LEU A 120 1.20 4.09 16.24
C LEU A 120 -0.09 4.58 16.91
N ALA A 121 -1.25 4.11 16.44
CA ALA A 121 -2.53 4.50 17.03
C ALA A 121 -2.67 4.11 18.52
N LYS A 122 -1.91 3.11 18.95
CA LYS A 122 -1.86 2.61 20.34
C LYS A 122 -0.42 2.39 20.81
N GLY A 123 0.46 3.39 20.73
CA GLY A 123 1.83 3.21 21.21
C GLY A 123 2.81 4.32 20.84
N PRO A 124 4.12 4.06 21.02
CA PRO A 124 5.18 5.01 20.72
C PRO A 124 5.40 5.14 19.19
N GLY A 125 6.52 5.75 18.80
CA GLY A 125 6.92 5.95 17.41
C GLY A 125 6.94 4.67 16.56
N SER A 126 6.79 4.84 15.24
CA SER A 126 6.75 3.72 14.29
C SER A 126 8.10 3.36 13.67
N PHE A 127 9.16 4.16 13.87
CA PHE A 127 10.40 4.06 13.12
C PHE A 127 10.99 2.65 13.09
N GLU A 128 11.13 1.98 14.24
CA GLU A 128 11.71 0.63 14.27
C GLU A 128 10.89 -0.39 13.47
N LYS A 129 9.56 -0.24 13.43
CA LYS A 129 8.70 -1.12 12.62
C LYS A 129 8.88 -0.84 11.12
N VAL A 130 8.99 0.43 10.74
CA VAL A 130 9.24 0.84 9.36
C VAL A 130 10.63 0.37 8.90
N MET A 131 11.64 0.52 9.75
CA MET A 131 13.00 0.07 9.44
C MET A 131 13.12 -1.46 9.37
N ARG A 132 12.34 -2.21 10.16
CA ARG A 132 12.23 -3.68 9.98
C ARG A 132 11.72 -4.01 8.57
N ALA A 133 10.68 -3.34 8.10
CA ALA A 133 10.16 -3.54 6.75
C ALA A 133 11.20 -3.20 5.67
N ALA A 134 11.93 -2.10 5.82
CA ALA A 134 13.02 -1.71 4.93
C ALA A 134 14.16 -2.75 4.90
N ARG A 135 14.56 -3.29 6.06
CA ARG A 135 15.57 -4.34 6.17
C ARG A 135 15.13 -5.62 5.47
N LEU A 136 13.89 -6.09 5.70
CA LEU A 136 13.34 -7.26 5.02
C LEU A 136 13.34 -7.11 3.50
N MET A 137 12.94 -5.94 2.97
CA MET A 137 13.00 -5.69 1.54
C MET A 137 14.44 -5.68 1.01
N LYS A 138 15.37 -5.06 1.77
CA LYS A 138 16.80 -5.05 1.41
C LYS A 138 17.42 -6.44 1.39
N GLU A 139 17.13 -7.28 2.38
CA GLU A 139 17.60 -8.67 2.46
C GLU A 139 17.13 -9.52 1.26
N ARG A 140 15.98 -9.16 0.69
CA ARG A 140 15.43 -9.79 -0.52
C ARG A 140 15.89 -9.16 -1.83
N ASN A 141 16.82 -8.19 -1.79
CA ASN A 141 17.23 -7.39 -2.95
C ASN A 141 16.03 -6.75 -3.68
N ARG A 142 14.99 -6.38 -2.92
CA ARG A 142 13.76 -5.81 -3.44
C ARG A 142 13.84 -4.30 -3.39
N GLU A 143 13.67 -3.67 -4.55
CA GLU A 143 13.59 -2.21 -4.65
C GLU A 143 12.27 -1.69 -4.08
N PHE A 144 12.34 -0.54 -3.41
CA PHE A 144 11.18 0.19 -2.91
C PHE A 144 11.45 1.70 -2.95
N GLY A 145 10.40 2.48 -3.16
CA GLY A 145 10.46 3.94 -3.05
C GLY A 145 10.32 4.38 -1.60
N VAL A 146 10.86 5.56 -1.28
CA VAL A 146 10.62 6.22 0.01
C VAL A 146 9.78 7.47 -0.21
N LEU A 147 8.75 7.65 0.62
CA LEU A 147 7.93 8.86 0.66
C LEU A 147 8.12 9.54 2.02
N ALA A 148 8.68 10.75 2.00
CA ALA A 148 8.89 11.60 3.16
C ALA A 148 7.99 12.84 3.08
N VAL A 149 7.44 13.27 4.21
CA VAL A 149 6.75 14.56 4.36
C VAL A 149 7.76 15.62 4.79
N VAL A 150 7.71 16.81 4.17
CA VAL A 150 8.60 17.95 4.42
C VAL A 150 7.82 19.06 5.12
#